data_AF-A0A426UTM5-F1
#
_entry.id   AF-A0A426UTM5-F1
#
_cell.length_a   1.000
_cell.length_b   1.000
_cell.length_c   1.000
_cell.angle_alpha   90.00
_cell.angle_beta   90.00
_cell.angle_gamma   90.00
#
_symmetry.space_group_name_H-M   'P 1'
#
loop_
_entity.id
_entity.type
_entity.pdbx_description
1 polymer ?
#
loop_
_entity_poly.entity_id
_entity_poly.type
_entity_poly.pdbx_seq_one_letter_code
_entity_poly.pdbx_strand_id
1 'polypeptide(L)' 'MKASYAGLVAGLLLALAVIGGGFTGFLLAVILGAVGFAVAGRFSGEIDVVERFRGRRDR' A
#
# COMPACT_ATOMS: atom_id res chain seq x y z
N MET A 1 -9.65 11.54 1.88
CA MET A 1 -8.70 11.69 0.75
C MET A 1 -9.49 11.51 -0.54
N LYS A 2 -9.39 12.44 -1.50
CA LYS A 2 -10.26 12.44 -2.70
C LYS A 2 -9.96 11.22 -3.58
N ALA A 3 -11.01 10.61 -4.14
CA ALA A 3 -10.88 9.43 -5.02
C ALA A 3 -9.88 9.63 -6.17
N SER A 4 -9.74 10.87 -6.65
CA SER A 4 -8.76 11.27 -7.65
C SER A 4 -7.31 11.03 -7.24
N TYR A 5 -6.98 11.21 -5.95
CA TYR A 5 -5.62 10.98 -5.45
C TYR A 5 -5.30 9.48 -5.37
N ALA A 6 -6.30 8.67 -4.97
CA ALA A 6 -6.15 7.21 -4.98
C ALA A 6 -5.98 6.67 -6.41
N GLY A 7 -6.72 7.20 -7.38
CA GLY A 7 -6.58 6.84 -8.79
C GLY A 7 -5.20 7.21 -9.37
N LEU A 8 -4.68 8.40 -9.05
CA LEU A 8 -3.34 8.82 -9.46
C LEU A 8 -2.25 7.90 -8.93
N VAL A 9 -2.30 7.57 -7.64
CA VAL A 9 -1.33 6.67 -7.00
C VAL A 9 -1.42 5.27 -7.60
N ALA A 10 -2.63 4.74 -7.79
CA ALA A 10 -2.84 3.42 -8.39
C ALA A 10 -2.32 3.34 -9.84
N GLY A 11 -2.62 4.35 -10.67
CA GLY A 11 -2.16 4.41 -12.05
C GLY A 11 -0.64 4.54 -12.18
N LEU A 12 -0.01 5.34 -11.32
CA LEU A 12 1.44 5.49 -11.29
C LEU A 12 2.15 4.18 -10.90
N LEU A 13 1.65 3.49 -9.88
CA LEU A 13 2.17 2.19 -9.47
C LEU A 13 2.03 1.14 -10.58
N LEU A 14 0.90 1.14 -11.29
CA LEU A 14 0.66 0.24 -12.42
C LEU A 14 1.63 0.54 -13.59
N ALA A 15 1.84 1.82 -13.93
CA ALA A 15 2.78 2.22 -14.97
C ALA A 15 4.22 1.80 -14.65
N LEU A 16 4.66 2.01 -13.42
CA LEU A 16 5.99 1.59 -12.95
C LEU A 16 6.15 0.07 -12.97
N ALA A 17 5.11 -0.67 -12.59
CA ALA A 17 5.12 -2.13 -12.65
C ALA A 17 5.22 -2.65 -14.09
N VAL A 18 4.52 -2.02 -15.03
CA VAL A 18 4.60 -2.36 -16.45
C VAL A 18 6.01 -2.09 -17.01
N ILE A 19 6.56 -0.90 -16.76
CA ILE A 19 7.89 -0.50 -17.28
C ILE A 19 9.02 -1.34 -16.66
N GLY A 20 8.92 -1.68 -15.37
CA GLY A 20 9.97 -2.41 -14.65
C GLY A 20 10.02 -3.91 -14.92
N GLY A 21 8.94 -4.54 -15.40
CA GLY A 21 8.92 -5.99 -15.61
C GLY A 21 7.56 -6.66 -15.81
N GLY A 22 6.52 -5.90 -16.20
CA GLY A 22 5.18 -6.45 -16.42
C GLY A 22 4.53 -7.04 -15.16
N PHE A 23 3.74 -8.10 -15.32
CA PHE A 23 3.00 -8.75 -14.22
C PHE A 23 3.90 -9.26 -13.08
N THR A 24 5.09 -9.77 -13.41
CA THR A 24 6.07 -10.23 -12.41
C THR A 24 6.63 -9.05 -11.61
N GLY A 25 6.89 -7.92 -12.27
CA GLY A 25 7.30 -6.67 -11.60
C GLY A 25 6.21 -6.12 -10.66
N PHE A 26 4.94 -6.19 -11.09
CA PHE A 26 3.78 -5.85 -10.24
C PHE A 26 3.71 -6.74 -9.00
N LEU A 27 3.85 -8.06 -9.17
CA LEU A 27 3.75 -9.02 -8.08
C LEU A 27 4.88 -8.83 -7.06
N LEU A 28 6.11 -8.55 -7.52
CA LEU A 28 7.24 -8.21 -6.66
C LEU A 28 7.01 -6.89 -5.90
N ALA A 29 6.46 -5.86 -6.55
CA ALA A 29 6.14 -4.60 -5.89
C ALA A 29 5.08 -4.77 -4.78
N VAL A 30 4.05 -5.59 -5.02
CA VAL A 30 3.02 -5.91 -4.01
C VAL A 30 3.63 -6.68 -2.83
N ILE A 31 4.43 -7.72 -3.09
CA ILE A 31 5.06 -8.52 -2.04
C ILE A 31 6.01 -7.65 -1.21
N LEU A 32 6.86 -6.86 -1.87
CA LEU A 32 7.82 -5.99 -1.17
C LEU A 32 7.11 -4.90 -0.36
N GLY A 33 6.04 -4.31 -0.89
CA GLY A 33 5.21 -3.35 -0.17
C GLY A 33 4.50 -3.98 1.05
N ALA A 34 3.96 -5.19 0.91
CA ALA A 34 3.32 -5.91 2.01
C ALA A 34 4.32 -6.29 3.11
N VAL A 35 5.52 -6.75 2.74
CA VAL A 35 6.61 -7.05 3.67
C VAL A 35 7.07 -5.77 4.37
N GLY A 36 7.31 -4.68 3.64
CA GLY A 36 7.67 -3.38 4.21
C GLY A 36 6.62 -2.86 5.19
N PHE A 37 5.34 -3.01 4.87
CA PHE A 37 4.24 -2.64 5.77
C PHE A 37 4.21 -3.52 7.04
N ALA A 38 4.37 -4.83 6.90
CA ALA A 38 4.39 -5.75 8.03
C ALA A 38 5.60 -5.50 8.96
N VAL A 39 6.75 -5.18 8.38
CA VAL A 39 8.00 -4.89 9.10
C VAL A 39 7.94 -3.52 9.78
N ALA A 40 7.58 -2.46 9.05
CA ALA A 40 7.30 -1.14 9.63
C ALA A 40 6.24 -1.22 10.72
N GLY A 41 5.30 -2.14 10.51
CA GLY A 41 4.41 -2.65 11.52
C GLY A 41 5.20 -3.10 12.78
N ARG A 42 5.78 -4.28 12.70
CA ARG A 42 6.44 -4.92 13.85
C ARG A 42 7.45 -4.03 14.60
N PHE A 43 8.16 -3.15 13.91
CA PHE A 43 9.11 -2.20 14.53
C PHE A 43 8.48 -1.02 15.25
N SER A 44 7.26 -0.62 14.90
CA SER A 44 6.65 0.56 15.52
C SER A 44 6.32 0.36 17.00
N GLY A 45 6.29 -0.88 17.52
CA GLY A 45 6.06 -1.16 18.95
C GLY A 45 4.74 -0.65 19.56
N GLU A 46 3.93 0.06 18.77
CA GLU A 46 2.85 0.96 19.20
C GLU A 46 1.78 1.01 18.09
N ILE A 47 1.36 -0.16 17.63
CA ILE A 47 0.50 -0.27 16.45
C ILE A 47 -0.96 -0.15 16.81
N ASP A 48 -1.34 1.11 16.88
CA ASP A 48 -2.68 1.61 16.66
C ASP A 48 -3.03 1.65 15.16
N VAL A 49 -2.37 0.84 14.31
CA VAL A 49 -2.69 0.74 12.88
C VAL A 49 -3.98 -0.04 12.65
N VAL A 50 -4.35 -0.95 13.55
CA VAL A 50 -5.67 -1.61 13.56
C VAL A 50 -6.77 -0.58 13.89
N GLU A 51 -6.51 0.34 14.82
CA GLU A 51 -7.42 1.42 15.23
C GLU A 51 -7.59 2.44 14.11
N ARG A 52 -6.51 2.87 13.45
CA ARG A 52 -6.54 3.77 12.28
C ARG A 52 -7.26 3.13 11.08
N PHE A 53 -7.24 1.80 10.93
CA PHE A 53 -7.97 1.08 9.89
C PHE A 53 -9.44 0.79 10.28
N ARG A 54 -9.77 0.69 11.59
CA ARG A 54 -11.14 0.53 12.12
C ARG A 54 -11.91 1.84 12.32
N GLY A 55 -11.22 2.97 12.53
CA GLY A 55 -11.81 4.29 12.76
C GLY A 55 -12.53 4.94 11.56
N ARG A 56 -12.70 4.21 10.45
CA ARG A 56 -13.54 4.61 9.31
C ARG A 56 -14.91 3.92 9.25
N ARG A 57 -15.33 3.22 10.31
CA ARG A 57 -16.67 2.58 10.39
C ARG A 57 -17.70 3.32 11.25
N ASP A 58 -17.31 4.34 12.01
CA ASP A 58 -18.27 5.19 12.75
C ASP A 58 -18.13 6.67 12.36
N ARG A 59 -18.85 7.05 11.30
CA ARG A 59 -19.67 8.26 11.14
C ARG A 59 -20.07 8.46 9.68
#